data_AF-A0A2H6HAC0-F1
#
_entry.id   AF-A0A2H6HAC0-F1
#
_cell.length_a   1.000
_cell.length_b   1.000
_cell.length_c   1.000
_cell.angle_alpha   90.00
_cell.angle_beta   90.00
_cell.angle_gamma   90.00
#
_symmetry.space_group_name_H-M   'P 1'
#
loop_
_entity.id
_entity.type
_entity.pdbx_description
1 polymer ?
#
loop_
_entity_poly.entity_id
_entity_poly.type
_entity_poly.pdbx_seq_one_letter_code
_entity_poly.pdbx_strand_id
1 'polypeptide(L)'
;MAQITCNNCGEVFEEQEFCPKCGQWVGPIPSAGYEKFDLDEAPEGQEDEPLAPVPPMVDIVTCPSCGAANPSTNRHCEQCGARITQGPLPVAPQPMIRTTAGARALAVILGTVAVVALLAFAFNSLFGSKEPAVPPTSSTTSTTVAAVPVKIVPINWHCSSELNATLSCDNLFDGQDSTYWNDASAKGKGAEIEVTFAQPYALQTIVFKNVSDDEKFTMNYKVKGFEIDFDDLPDAPFIDQLDNTNRAQPIAVTSFSTTQITFKVTSTYESKSVGGKTPFNELAIAELEFWGRPTK
;
A
#
# COMPACT_ATOMS: atom_id res chain seq x y z
N MET A 1 39.67 24.95 31.97
CA MET A 1 38.77 24.37 30.95
C MET A 1 39.29 24.85 29.61
N ALA A 2 39.56 23.96 28.65
CA ALA A 2 40.14 24.33 27.37
C ALA A 2 39.02 24.80 26.43
N GLN A 3 39.05 26.07 26.03
CA GLN A 3 38.11 26.62 25.06
C GLN A 3 38.55 26.25 23.64
N ILE A 4 37.63 25.72 22.84
CA ILE A 4 37.82 25.32 21.45
C ILE A 4 37.07 26.32 20.57
N THR A 5 37.75 26.86 19.56
CA THR A 5 37.14 27.74 18.55
C THR A 5 36.89 26.95 17.27
N CYS A 6 35.66 26.99 16.75
CA CYS A 6 35.34 26.32 15.48
C CYS A 6 35.94 27.09 14.29
N ASN A 7 36.80 26.42 13.52
CA ASN A 7 37.39 27.00 12.31
C ASN A 7 36.39 27.28 11.17
N ASN A 8 35.20 26.68 11.21
CA ASN A 8 34.18 26.86 10.17
C ASN A 8 33.25 28.05 10.46
N CYS A 9 32.78 28.21 11.71
CA CYS A 9 31.78 29.23 12.06
C CYS A 9 32.21 30.23 13.13
N GLY A 10 33.42 30.08 13.69
CA GLY A 10 34.01 31.01 14.66
C GLY A 10 33.46 30.91 16.09
N GLU A 11 32.54 29.99 16.36
CA GLU A 11 31.96 29.84 17.70
C GLU A 11 32.99 29.29 18.70
N VAL A 12 32.99 29.83 19.92
CA VAL A 12 33.85 29.39 21.03
C VAL A 12 33.02 28.59 22.03
N PHE A 13 33.42 27.37 22.33
CA PHE A 13 32.72 26.46 23.25
C PHE A 13 33.71 25.58 24.01
N GLU A 14 33.23 24.90 25.06
CA GLU A 14 34.04 24.04 25.92
C GLU A 14 33.62 22.57 25.75
N GLU A 15 34.60 21.68 25.64
CA GLU A 15 34.48 20.20 25.75
C GLU A 15 33.35 19.54 24.93
N GLN A 16 33.36 19.72 23.60
CA GLN A 16 32.51 18.95 22.67
C GLN A 16 33.29 18.50 21.44
N GLU A 17 33.02 17.28 20.96
CA GLU A 17 33.63 16.74 19.73
C GLU A 17 33.02 17.36 18.46
N PHE A 18 31.86 18.00 18.59
CA PHE A 18 31.15 18.67 17.50
C PHE A 18 30.81 20.10 17.89
N CYS A 19 30.90 21.01 16.91
CA CYS A 19 30.51 22.40 17.12
C CYS A 19 28.99 22.52 17.27
N PRO A 20 28.47 23.10 18.36
CA PRO A 20 27.03 23.19 18.62
C PRO A 20 26.28 24.09 17.64
N LYS A 21 26.98 24.96 16.90
CA LYS A 21 26.38 25.91 15.96
C LYS A 21 26.28 25.38 14.53
N CYS A 22 27.27 24.64 14.06
CA CYS A 22 27.32 24.20 12.66
C CYS A 22 27.53 22.70 12.47
N GLY A 23 27.65 21.92 13.55
CA GLY A 23 27.81 20.46 13.49
C GLY A 23 29.17 19.97 13.02
N GLN A 24 30.13 20.87 12.75
CA GLN A 24 31.48 20.48 12.33
C GLN A 24 32.19 19.72 13.45
N TRP A 25 32.80 18.58 13.13
CA TRP A 25 33.64 17.84 14.06
C TRP A 25 34.92 18.64 14.36
N VAL A 26 35.24 18.79 15.65
CA VAL A 26 36.38 19.55 16.19
C VAL A 26 37.20 18.76 17.21
N GLY A 27 36.92 17.46 17.37
CA GLY A 27 37.62 16.59 18.32
C GLY A 27 39.12 16.42 17.99
N PRO A 28 39.91 15.90 18.94
CA PRO A 28 41.28 15.48 18.65
C PRO A 28 41.25 14.28 17.70
N ILE A 29 41.95 14.37 16.58
CA ILE A 29 42.16 13.20 15.70
C ILE A 29 42.95 12.21 16.55
N PRO A 30 42.46 11.00 16.84
CA PRO A 30 43.24 10.05 17.60
C PRO A 30 44.51 9.80 16.82
N SER A 31 45.65 10.18 17.40
CA SER A 31 46.96 9.77 16.96
C SER A 31 47.18 8.30 17.32
N ALA A 32 46.28 7.43 16.89
CA ALA A 32 46.61 6.03 16.71
C ALA A 32 47.51 6.00 15.49
N GLY A 33 48.78 5.65 15.70
CA GLY A 33 49.76 5.54 14.63
C GLY A 33 49.15 4.77 13.47
N TYR A 34 49.06 5.42 12.32
CA TYR A 34 48.80 4.73 11.08
C TYR A 34 50.05 3.90 10.81
N GLU A 35 49.97 2.58 11.03
CA GLU A 35 50.93 1.68 10.40
C GLU A 35 50.77 1.86 8.90
N LYS A 36 51.85 2.32 8.27
CA LYS A 36 51.90 2.46 6.82
C LYS A 36 51.93 1.04 6.25
N PHE A 37 50.88 0.66 5.54
CA PHE A 37 50.81 -0.63 4.88
C PHE A 37 51.78 -0.61 3.69
N ASP A 38 53.00 -1.11 3.89
CA ASP A 38 53.99 -1.27 2.83
C ASP A 38 53.69 -2.60 2.10
N LEU A 39 53.30 -2.50 0.83
CA LEU A 39 52.86 -3.62 -0.02
C LEU A 39 53.97 -4.59 -0.43
N ASP A 40 55.20 -4.35 -0.01
CA ASP A 40 56.39 -5.13 -0.39
C ASP A 40 56.78 -6.18 0.67
N GLU A 41 56.16 -6.19 1.85
CA GLU A 41 56.44 -7.16 2.91
C GLU A 41 55.38 -8.27 2.88
N ALA A 42 55.71 -9.40 2.27
CA ALA A 42 54.89 -10.61 2.37
C ALA A 42 54.96 -11.13 3.82
N PRO A 43 53.84 -11.31 4.54
CA PRO A 43 53.88 -11.80 5.91
C PRO A 43 54.47 -13.22 5.93
N GLU A 44 55.52 -13.42 6.72
CA GLU A 44 56.01 -14.75 7.06
C GLU A 44 54.87 -15.51 7.76
N GLY A 45 54.46 -16.63 7.17
CA GLY A 45 53.31 -17.40 7.60
C GLY A 45 53.46 -17.84 9.05
N GLN A 46 52.48 -17.50 9.88
CA GLN A 46 52.26 -18.17 11.16
C GLN A 46 51.74 -19.58 10.87
N GLU A 47 52.65 -20.51 10.69
CA GLU A 47 52.39 -21.95 10.80
C GLU A 47 52.07 -22.21 12.29
N ASP A 48 50.92 -22.84 12.59
CA ASP A 48 50.51 -23.39 13.90
C ASP A 48 49.25 -22.78 14.57
N GLU A 49 48.41 -22.02 13.87
CA GLU A 49 47.04 -21.78 14.36
C GLU A 49 46.11 -22.94 13.91
N PRO A 50 45.40 -23.63 14.83
CA PRO A 50 44.49 -24.71 14.45
C PRO A 50 43.38 -24.16 13.55
N LEU A 51 43.33 -24.67 12.32
CA LEU A 51 42.29 -24.34 11.35
C LEU A 51 40.92 -24.46 12.02
N ALA A 52 40.22 -23.32 12.15
CA ALA A 52 38.84 -23.30 12.59
C ALA A 52 38.03 -24.32 11.77
N PRO A 53 37.09 -25.06 12.40
CA PRO A 53 36.29 -26.04 11.69
C PRO A 53 35.59 -25.35 10.51
N VAL A 54 35.82 -25.89 9.31
CA VAL A 54 35.16 -25.43 8.09
C VAL A 54 33.65 -25.44 8.35
N PRO A 55 32.95 -24.29 8.22
CA PRO A 55 31.51 -24.25 8.46
C PRO A 55 30.82 -25.23 7.50
N PRO A 56 29.76 -25.91 7.94
CA PRO A 56 29.03 -26.86 7.11
C PRO A 56 28.57 -26.18 5.81
N MET A 57 28.69 -26.89 4.68
CA MET A 57 28.18 -26.41 3.38
C MET A 57 26.71 -26.06 3.55
N VAL A 58 26.38 -24.78 3.33
CA VAL A 58 25.01 -24.28 3.45
C VAL A 58 24.26 -24.69 2.19
N ASP A 59 23.16 -25.42 2.35
CA ASP A 59 22.30 -25.80 1.21
C ASP A 59 21.85 -24.54 0.47
N ILE A 60 21.96 -24.54 -0.86
CA ILE A 60 21.58 -23.41 -1.71
C ILE A 60 20.21 -23.66 -2.31
N VAL A 61 19.34 -22.65 -2.23
CA VAL A 61 17.99 -22.63 -2.81
C VAL A 61 17.86 -21.49 -3.81
N THR A 62 17.11 -21.73 -4.89
CA THR A 62 16.92 -20.74 -5.96
C THR A 62 15.66 -19.93 -5.70
N CYS A 63 15.75 -18.60 -5.81
CA CYS A 63 14.60 -17.71 -5.64
C CYS A 63 13.58 -17.94 -6.76
N PRO A 64 12.30 -18.22 -6.45
CA PRO A 64 11.27 -18.44 -7.48
C PRO A 64 10.89 -17.16 -8.24
N SER A 65 11.20 -15.98 -7.68
CA SER A 65 10.81 -14.70 -8.27
C SER A 65 11.87 -14.10 -9.21
N CYS A 66 13.16 -14.26 -8.90
CA CYS A 66 14.25 -13.67 -9.69
C CYS A 66 15.35 -14.66 -10.12
N GLY A 67 15.30 -15.92 -9.67
CA GLY A 67 16.30 -16.94 -10.02
C GLY A 67 17.64 -16.85 -9.28
N ALA A 68 17.81 -15.91 -8.34
CA ALA A 68 19.05 -15.78 -7.58
C ALA A 68 19.29 -16.97 -6.63
N ALA A 69 20.53 -17.41 -6.51
CA ALA A 69 20.96 -18.40 -5.52
C ALA A 69 21.01 -17.76 -4.13
N ASN A 70 20.37 -18.39 -3.15
CA ASN A 70 20.31 -17.92 -1.77
C ASN A 70 20.58 -19.09 -0.80
N PRO A 71 21.16 -18.84 0.38
CA PRO A 71 21.19 -19.82 1.47
C PRO A 71 19.79 -20.35 1.84
N SER A 72 19.66 -21.64 2.15
CA SER A 72 18.39 -22.26 2.58
C SER A 72 17.86 -21.71 3.89
N THR A 73 18.71 -21.08 4.71
CA THR A 73 18.36 -20.38 5.94
C THR A 73 17.63 -19.05 5.69
N ASN A 74 17.72 -18.49 4.47
CA ASN A 74 17.09 -17.21 4.16
C ASN A 74 15.57 -17.34 4.01
N ARG A 75 14.84 -16.47 4.69
CA ARG A 75 13.38 -16.34 4.51
C ARG A 75 13.00 -15.50 3.29
N HIS A 76 13.87 -14.58 2.91
CA HIS A 76 13.67 -13.63 1.81
C HIS A 76 14.92 -13.61 0.90
N CYS A 77 14.72 -13.29 -0.36
CA CYS A 77 15.77 -13.22 -1.36
C CYS A 77 16.61 -11.96 -1.18
N GLU A 78 17.94 -12.11 -1.15
CA GLU A 78 18.87 -10.99 -0.99
C GLU A 78 18.89 -10.07 -2.22
N GLN A 79 18.49 -10.58 -3.39
CA GLN A 79 18.52 -9.82 -4.65
C GLN A 79 17.19 -9.10 -4.96
N CYS A 80 16.04 -9.68 -4.61
CA CYS A 80 14.73 -9.12 -4.97
C CYS A 80 13.72 -8.98 -3.81
N GLY A 81 14.09 -9.40 -2.59
CA GLY A 81 13.22 -9.34 -1.41
C GLY A 81 12.12 -10.41 -1.36
N ALA A 82 11.92 -11.21 -2.41
CA ALA A 82 10.85 -12.21 -2.46
C ALA A 82 11.05 -13.34 -1.42
N ARG A 83 9.96 -13.85 -0.86
CA ARG A 83 10.00 -14.92 0.14
C ARG A 83 10.44 -16.26 -0.46
N ILE A 84 11.46 -16.89 0.11
CA ILE A 84 12.05 -18.16 -0.37
C ILE A 84 11.38 -19.37 0.29
N THR A 85 11.19 -19.33 1.61
CA THR A 85 10.57 -20.44 2.37
C THR A 85 9.05 -20.31 2.39
N GLN A 86 8.41 -21.08 1.50
CA GLN A 86 6.97 -21.35 1.52
C GLN A 86 6.68 -22.45 2.55
N GLY A 87 6.61 -22.08 3.85
CA GLY A 87 5.82 -22.92 4.76
C GLY A 87 4.37 -22.89 4.27
N PRO A 88 3.62 -24.01 4.28
CA PRO A 88 2.20 -23.97 3.92
C PRO A 88 1.54 -22.86 4.72
N LEU A 89 0.97 -21.88 4.00
CA LEU A 89 0.16 -20.87 4.65
C LEU A 89 -0.89 -21.60 5.48
N PRO A 90 -1.15 -21.21 6.74
CA PRO A 90 -2.25 -21.75 7.48
C PRO A 90 -3.50 -21.50 6.62
N VAL A 91 -3.99 -22.57 6.01
CA VAL A 91 -5.25 -22.54 5.27
C VAL A 91 -6.26 -22.17 6.34
N ALA A 92 -6.80 -20.96 6.26
CA ALA A 92 -7.89 -20.56 7.13
C ALA A 92 -8.92 -21.68 7.05
N PRO A 93 -9.27 -22.33 8.18
CA PRO A 93 -10.26 -23.39 8.15
C PRO A 93 -11.49 -22.81 7.47
N GLN A 94 -11.99 -23.52 6.46
CA GLN A 94 -13.22 -23.10 5.78
C GLN A 94 -14.26 -22.80 6.86
N PRO A 95 -15.03 -21.70 6.73
CA PRO A 95 -16.03 -21.37 7.72
C PRO A 95 -16.94 -22.57 7.84
N MET A 96 -16.76 -23.31 8.93
CA MET A 96 -17.72 -24.29 9.39
C MET A 96 -19.00 -23.50 9.42
N ILE A 97 -19.96 -23.85 8.57
CA ILE A 97 -21.31 -23.37 8.71
C ILE A 97 -21.71 -23.85 10.09
N ARG A 98 -21.45 -23.00 11.09
CA ARG A 98 -22.16 -23.02 12.35
C ARG A 98 -23.57 -22.79 11.88
N THR A 99 -24.33 -23.87 11.75
CA THR A 99 -25.76 -23.85 11.97
C THR A 99 -25.92 -23.22 13.34
N THR A 100 -26.03 -21.90 13.34
CA THR A 100 -25.80 -21.10 14.52
C THR A 100 -26.88 -21.45 15.52
N ALA A 101 -26.54 -21.34 16.80
CA ALA A 101 -27.46 -21.36 17.92
C ALA A 101 -28.61 -20.32 17.80
N GLY A 102 -28.74 -19.57 16.70
CA GLY A 102 -29.83 -18.65 16.40
C GLY A 102 -31.18 -19.32 16.12
N ALA A 103 -31.23 -20.59 15.69
CA ALA A 103 -32.51 -21.27 15.44
C ALA A 103 -33.27 -21.63 16.74
N ARG A 104 -32.55 -21.93 17.84
CA ARG A 104 -33.17 -22.24 19.15
C ARG A 104 -33.54 -20.97 19.92
N ALA A 105 -32.75 -19.91 19.80
CA ALA A 105 -33.05 -18.62 20.42
C ALA A 105 -34.32 -17.99 19.84
N LEU A 106 -34.52 -18.06 18.51
CA LEU A 106 -35.73 -17.52 17.87
C LEU A 106 -37.01 -18.25 18.31
N ALA A 107 -36.95 -19.59 18.43
CA ALA A 107 -38.08 -20.39 18.87
C ALA A 107 -38.45 -20.15 20.35
N VAL A 108 -37.44 -19.97 21.22
CA VAL A 108 -37.68 -19.64 22.64
C VAL A 108 -38.26 -18.23 22.78
N ILE A 109 -37.76 -17.24 22.03
CA ILE A 109 -38.27 -15.86 22.07
C ILE A 109 -39.70 -15.78 21.53
N LEU A 110 -40.01 -16.43 20.41
CA LEU A 110 -41.39 -16.49 19.89
C LEU A 110 -42.34 -17.22 20.85
N GLY A 111 -41.89 -18.32 21.47
CA GLY A 111 -42.66 -19.05 22.46
C GLY A 111 -42.94 -18.25 23.72
N THR A 112 -41.94 -17.59 24.30
CA THR A 112 -42.12 -16.74 25.49
C THR A 112 -42.98 -15.52 25.20
N VAL A 113 -42.81 -14.86 24.06
CA VAL A 113 -43.66 -13.72 23.66
C VAL A 113 -45.12 -14.15 23.50
N ALA A 114 -45.39 -15.30 22.87
CA ALA A 114 -46.76 -15.80 22.72
C ALA A 114 -47.42 -16.15 24.07
N VAL A 115 -46.67 -16.75 25.00
CA VAL A 115 -47.16 -17.06 26.35
C VAL A 115 -47.41 -15.79 27.16
N VAL A 116 -46.50 -14.81 27.11
CA VAL A 116 -46.67 -13.52 27.79
C VAL A 116 -47.85 -12.75 27.20
N ALA A 117 -48.06 -12.77 25.88
CA ALA A 117 -49.21 -12.15 25.24
C ALA A 117 -50.54 -12.81 25.65
N LEU A 118 -50.59 -14.14 25.73
CA LEU A 118 -51.77 -14.87 26.20
C LEU A 118 -52.07 -14.61 27.68
N LEU A 119 -51.04 -14.57 28.52
CA LEU A 119 -51.19 -14.24 29.94
C LEU A 119 -51.61 -12.79 30.14
N ALA A 120 -51.04 -11.85 29.39
CA ALA A 120 -51.44 -10.44 29.43
C ALA A 120 -52.88 -10.25 28.93
N PHE A 121 -53.28 -10.96 27.87
CA PHE A 121 -54.67 -10.95 27.38
C PHE A 121 -55.65 -11.51 28.41
N ALA A 122 -55.32 -12.64 29.03
CA ALA A 122 -56.14 -13.25 30.09
C ALA A 122 -56.22 -12.34 31.33
N PHE A 123 -55.11 -11.73 31.74
CA PHE A 123 -55.05 -10.84 32.90
C PHE A 123 -55.81 -9.53 32.65
N ASN A 124 -55.68 -8.93 31.45
CA ASN A 124 -56.42 -7.72 31.08
C ASN A 124 -57.93 -7.99 30.89
N SER A 125 -58.30 -9.21 30.45
CA SER A 125 -59.70 -9.64 30.34
C SER A 125 -60.36 -9.96 31.69
N LEU A 126 -59.58 -10.33 32.73
CA LEU A 126 -60.11 -10.72 34.05
C LEU A 126 -60.00 -9.62 35.10
N PHE A 127 -58.99 -8.74 35.01
CA PHE A 127 -58.68 -7.71 36.02
C PHE A 127 -58.67 -6.29 35.46
N GLY A 128 -59.28 -6.07 34.28
CA GLY A 128 -59.31 -4.78 33.59
C GLY A 128 -60.00 -3.68 34.40
N SER A 129 -59.23 -2.97 35.24
CA SER A 129 -59.57 -1.69 35.85
C SER A 129 -58.31 -0.98 36.35
N LYS A 130 -57.99 0.13 35.68
CA LYS A 130 -57.06 1.21 36.05
C LYS A 130 -55.57 0.91 35.82
N GLU A 131 -55.06 1.45 34.72
CA GLU A 131 -53.63 1.55 34.44
C GLU A 131 -53.16 2.98 34.81
N PRO A 132 -52.16 3.15 35.70
CA PRO A 132 -51.46 4.40 35.87
C PRO A 132 -50.39 4.55 34.78
N ALA A 133 -50.23 5.78 34.28
CA ALA A 133 -49.27 6.13 33.24
C ALA A 133 -47.82 5.81 33.65
N VAL A 134 -47.13 5.00 32.84
CA VAL A 134 -45.68 4.78 32.91
C VAL A 134 -45.02 5.59 31.78
N PRO A 135 -44.01 6.43 32.07
CA PRO A 135 -43.34 7.21 31.04
C PRO A 135 -42.50 6.32 30.11
N PRO A 136 -42.37 6.67 28.82
CA PRO A 136 -41.57 5.89 27.88
C PRO A 136 -40.07 6.10 28.14
N THR A 137 -39.40 5.06 28.62
CA THR A 137 -37.94 4.96 28.56
C THR A 137 -37.55 4.55 27.14
N SER A 138 -37.28 5.54 26.28
CA SER A 138 -36.68 5.31 24.96
C SER A 138 -35.18 5.03 25.11
N SER A 139 -34.79 3.76 25.10
CA SER A 139 -33.40 3.37 24.88
C SER A 139 -33.07 3.49 23.39
N THR A 140 -32.51 4.62 22.98
CA THR A 140 -31.97 4.81 21.63
C THR A 140 -30.67 4.02 21.48
N THR A 141 -30.74 2.81 20.94
CA THR A 141 -29.56 2.11 20.43
C THR A 141 -29.23 2.71 19.07
N SER A 142 -28.30 3.66 19.01
CA SER A 142 -27.78 4.19 17.76
C SER A 142 -26.84 3.16 17.13
N THR A 143 -27.39 2.28 16.29
CA THR A 143 -26.58 1.51 15.35
C THR A 143 -26.08 2.47 14.27
N THR A 144 -24.82 2.91 14.35
CA THR A 144 -24.19 3.69 13.29
C THR A 144 -24.05 2.82 12.05
N VAL A 145 -24.99 2.93 11.12
CA VAL A 145 -24.89 2.31 9.79
C VAL A 145 -23.67 2.93 9.11
N ALA A 146 -22.65 2.12 8.79
CA ALA A 146 -21.50 2.59 8.04
C ALA A 146 -21.98 3.12 6.68
N ALA A 147 -21.64 4.38 6.36
CA ALA A 147 -22.00 4.99 5.10
C ALA A 147 -21.30 4.25 3.95
N VAL A 148 -22.08 3.90 2.92
CA VAL A 148 -21.58 3.24 1.70
C VAL A 148 -20.73 4.23 0.89
N PRO A 149 -19.55 3.82 0.37
CA PRO A 149 -18.74 4.69 -0.49
C PRO A 149 -19.48 5.08 -1.78
N VAL A 150 -19.23 6.30 -2.24
CA VAL A 150 -19.77 6.87 -3.48
C VAL A 150 -18.65 7.11 -4.49
N LYS A 151 -18.97 7.06 -5.79
CA LYS A 151 -18.03 7.45 -6.87
C LYS A 151 -17.76 8.94 -6.76
N ILE A 152 -16.49 9.31 -6.83
CA ILE A 152 -15.99 10.68 -6.71
C ILE A 152 -15.53 11.12 -8.10
N VAL A 153 -15.95 12.31 -8.52
CA VAL A 153 -15.53 12.92 -9.78
C VAL A 153 -14.46 13.97 -9.46
N PRO A 154 -13.23 13.82 -9.97
CA PRO A 154 -12.21 14.86 -9.89
C PRO A 154 -12.63 16.15 -10.59
N ILE A 155 -12.05 17.27 -10.18
CA ILE A 155 -12.29 18.59 -10.79
C ILE A 155 -11.12 19.09 -11.62
N ASN A 156 -9.94 18.50 -11.44
CA ASN A 156 -8.74 18.81 -12.20
C ASN A 156 -7.82 17.59 -12.22
N TRP A 157 -7.05 17.46 -13.29
CA TRP A 157 -6.06 16.42 -13.45
C TRP A 157 -4.93 16.87 -14.36
N HIS A 158 -3.75 16.32 -14.15
CA HIS A 158 -2.58 16.57 -14.98
C HIS A 158 -1.75 15.29 -15.11
N CYS A 159 -1.34 14.96 -16.33
CA CYS A 159 -0.43 13.85 -16.61
C CYS A 159 0.93 14.42 -16.99
N SER A 160 2.01 13.78 -16.53
CA SER A 160 3.38 14.25 -16.78
C SER A 160 3.76 14.31 -18.26
N SER A 161 3.10 13.52 -19.11
CA SER A 161 3.21 13.60 -20.56
C SER A 161 1.96 13.02 -21.24
N GLU A 162 1.81 13.28 -22.53
CA GLU A 162 0.76 12.67 -23.37
C GLU A 162 1.26 12.53 -24.81
N LEU A 163 0.86 11.46 -25.50
CA LEU A 163 1.32 11.19 -26.87
C LEU A 163 0.78 12.21 -27.87
N ASN A 164 -0.52 12.51 -27.80
CA ASN A 164 -1.21 13.49 -28.62
C ASN A 164 -2.61 13.76 -28.05
N ALA A 165 -3.31 14.74 -28.65
CA ALA A 165 -4.63 15.20 -28.20
C ALA A 165 -5.73 14.12 -28.18
N THR A 166 -5.61 13.03 -28.94
CA THR A 166 -6.60 11.94 -28.95
C THR A 166 -6.34 10.91 -27.84
N LEU A 167 -5.10 10.85 -27.34
CA LEU A 167 -4.64 9.94 -26.28
C LEU A 167 -4.22 10.75 -25.04
N SER A 168 -4.96 11.82 -24.79
CA SER A 168 -4.67 12.82 -23.76
C SER A 168 -5.03 12.34 -22.37
N CYS A 169 -4.59 13.09 -21.37
CA CYS A 169 -4.90 12.82 -19.96
C CYS A 169 -6.41 12.80 -19.66
N ASP A 170 -7.21 13.53 -20.42
CA ASP A 170 -8.67 13.63 -20.25
C ASP A 170 -9.38 12.27 -20.37
N ASN A 171 -8.82 11.36 -21.18
CA ASN A 171 -9.38 10.03 -21.37
C ASN A 171 -9.41 9.21 -20.07
N LEU A 172 -8.60 9.55 -19.06
CA LEU A 172 -8.61 8.85 -17.78
C LEU A 172 -9.90 9.06 -16.96
N PHE A 173 -10.68 10.08 -17.29
CA PHE A 173 -11.82 10.55 -16.50
C PHE A 173 -13.10 10.79 -17.33
N ASP A 174 -13.12 10.35 -18.58
CA ASP A 174 -14.25 10.55 -19.50
C ASP A 174 -15.39 9.52 -19.36
N GLY A 175 -15.18 8.46 -18.56
CA GLY A 175 -16.13 7.38 -18.34
C GLY A 175 -16.32 6.45 -19.54
N GLN A 176 -15.38 6.42 -20.48
CA GLN A 176 -15.44 5.60 -21.70
C GLN A 176 -14.39 4.49 -21.68
N ASP A 177 -14.82 3.22 -21.71
CA ASP A 177 -13.88 2.07 -21.74
C ASP A 177 -13.13 1.90 -23.08
N SER A 178 -13.37 2.78 -24.07
CA SER A 178 -12.83 2.70 -25.44
C SER A 178 -11.72 3.70 -25.74
N THR A 179 -11.58 4.73 -24.91
CA THR A 179 -10.50 5.72 -24.93
C THR A 179 -9.45 5.34 -23.88
N TYR A 180 -8.26 5.92 -24.00
CA TYR A 180 -7.18 5.72 -23.04
C TYR A 180 -6.14 6.80 -23.20
N TRP A 181 -5.43 7.09 -22.12
CA TRP A 181 -4.26 7.95 -22.12
C TRP A 181 -3.03 7.15 -22.56
N ASN A 182 -2.15 7.77 -23.34
CA ASN A 182 -0.80 7.28 -23.57
C ASN A 182 0.25 8.31 -23.14
N ASP A 183 1.31 7.84 -22.48
CA ASP A 183 2.49 8.66 -22.24
C ASP A 183 3.22 9.01 -23.56
N ALA A 184 4.14 9.97 -23.52
CA ALA A 184 4.89 10.40 -24.71
C ALA A 184 6.05 9.45 -25.07
N SER A 185 5.72 8.21 -25.43
CA SER A 185 6.67 7.14 -25.80
C SER A 185 7.70 6.83 -24.71
N ALA A 186 7.35 7.06 -23.44
CA ALA A 186 8.27 7.01 -22.30
C ALA A 186 8.28 5.65 -21.58
N LYS A 187 7.48 4.68 -22.04
CA LYS A 187 7.42 3.31 -21.47
C LYS A 187 7.02 3.29 -20.00
N GLY A 188 6.36 4.34 -19.54
CA GLY A 188 5.95 4.61 -18.16
C GLY A 188 7.03 5.25 -17.28
N LYS A 189 8.21 5.57 -17.82
CA LYS A 189 9.28 6.19 -17.03
C LYS A 189 8.91 7.63 -16.68
N GLY A 190 8.76 7.92 -15.38
CA GLY A 190 8.36 9.25 -14.90
C GLY A 190 6.91 9.58 -15.23
N ALA A 191 6.08 8.57 -15.50
CA ALA A 191 4.64 8.74 -15.64
C ALA A 191 4.04 9.08 -14.28
N GLU A 192 3.45 10.26 -14.18
CA GLU A 192 2.77 10.76 -12.98
C GLU A 192 1.41 11.34 -13.38
N ILE A 193 0.41 11.11 -12.54
CA ILE A 193 -0.95 11.60 -12.71
C ILE A 193 -1.36 12.31 -11.42
N GLU A 194 -1.49 13.62 -11.48
CA GLU A 194 -1.99 14.44 -10.38
C GLU A 194 -3.50 14.59 -10.52
N VAL A 195 -4.24 14.43 -9.43
CA VAL A 195 -5.70 14.50 -9.41
C VAL A 195 -6.16 15.37 -8.27
N THR A 196 -7.08 16.30 -8.52
CA THR A 196 -7.66 17.20 -7.52
C THR A 196 -9.16 16.98 -7.38
N PHE A 197 -9.66 16.96 -6.14
CA PHE A 197 -11.07 16.80 -5.80
C PHE A 197 -11.70 18.12 -5.37
N ALA A 198 -13.02 18.25 -5.56
CA ALA A 198 -13.77 19.47 -5.22
C ALA A 198 -13.81 19.78 -3.71
N GLN A 199 -13.64 18.76 -2.89
CA GLN A 199 -13.71 18.81 -1.44
C GLN A 199 -12.88 17.66 -0.86
N PRO A 200 -12.57 17.68 0.44
CA PRO A 200 -11.86 16.58 1.07
C PRO A 200 -12.66 15.27 1.09
N TYR A 201 -11.99 14.16 0.78
CA TYR A 201 -12.55 12.81 0.82
C TYR A 201 -11.67 11.85 1.61
N ALA A 202 -12.31 10.93 2.34
CA ALA A 202 -11.66 9.71 2.82
C ALA A 202 -11.77 8.67 1.71
N LEU A 203 -10.71 8.47 0.94
CA LEU A 203 -10.64 7.51 -0.15
C LEU A 203 -10.57 6.08 0.39
N GLN A 204 -11.29 5.18 -0.26
CA GLN A 204 -11.39 3.77 0.13
C GLN A 204 -11.02 2.83 -1.01
N THR A 205 -11.32 3.21 -2.25
CA THR A 205 -11.00 2.38 -3.41
C THR A 205 -10.67 3.25 -4.62
N ILE A 206 -9.65 2.84 -5.34
CA ILE A 206 -9.33 3.34 -6.68
C ILE A 206 -9.52 2.18 -7.64
N VAL A 207 -10.41 2.30 -8.62
CA VAL A 207 -10.55 1.29 -9.68
C VAL A 207 -9.64 1.69 -10.82
N PHE A 208 -8.62 0.88 -11.07
CA PHE A 208 -7.69 1.04 -12.17
C PHE A 208 -8.16 0.22 -13.38
N LYS A 209 -8.38 0.86 -14.52
CA LYS A 209 -8.74 0.18 -15.77
C LYS A 209 -7.62 0.25 -16.79
N ASN A 210 -7.19 -0.91 -17.25
CA ASN A 210 -6.32 -1.04 -18.41
C ASN A 210 -7.12 -0.92 -19.72
N VAL A 211 -6.41 -0.74 -20.83
CA VAL A 211 -7.01 -0.81 -22.17
C VAL A 211 -7.72 -2.16 -22.33
N SER A 212 -9.01 -2.12 -22.65
CA SER A 212 -9.89 -3.30 -22.70
C SER A 212 -9.60 -4.19 -23.91
N ASP A 213 -9.22 -3.60 -25.04
CA ASP A 213 -8.85 -4.30 -26.27
C ASP A 213 -7.56 -5.13 -26.08
N ASP A 214 -7.64 -6.45 -26.27
CA ASP A 214 -6.55 -7.39 -26.01
C ASP A 214 -5.29 -7.11 -26.85
N GLU A 215 -5.47 -6.71 -28.12
CA GLU A 215 -4.36 -6.41 -29.02
C GLU A 215 -3.63 -5.15 -28.55
N LYS A 216 -4.37 -4.07 -28.31
CA LYS A 216 -3.82 -2.81 -27.81
C LYS A 216 -3.21 -2.95 -26.42
N PHE A 217 -3.85 -3.68 -25.51
CA PHE A 217 -3.31 -4.00 -24.19
C PHE A 217 -1.96 -4.72 -24.28
N THR A 218 -1.88 -5.73 -25.14
CA THR A 218 -0.65 -6.48 -25.36
C THR A 218 0.43 -5.61 -25.97
N MET A 219 0.07 -4.74 -26.90
CA MET A 219 1.00 -3.90 -27.65
C MET A 219 1.49 -2.66 -26.90
N ASN A 220 0.81 -2.16 -25.86
CA ASN A 220 1.27 -1.04 -25.03
C ASN A 220 2.11 -1.50 -23.83
N TYR A 221 2.92 -0.62 -23.24
CA TYR A 221 3.40 -0.82 -21.87
C TYR A 221 2.22 -0.70 -20.91
N LYS A 222 2.30 -1.40 -19.76
CA LYS A 222 1.24 -1.43 -18.74
C LYS A 222 1.84 -1.15 -17.37
N VAL A 223 1.10 -0.51 -16.49
CA VAL A 223 1.57 -0.28 -15.12
C VAL A 223 1.74 -1.62 -14.41
N LYS A 224 2.88 -1.83 -13.76
CA LYS A 224 3.15 -2.99 -12.89
C LYS A 224 3.22 -2.56 -11.45
N GLY A 225 4.12 -1.65 -11.12
CA GLY A 225 4.26 -1.08 -9.78
C GLY A 225 3.91 0.39 -9.80
N PHE A 226 3.31 0.86 -8.72
CA PHE A 226 2.95 2.26 -8.56
C PHE A 226 3.08 2.71 -7.11
N GLU A 227 3.11 4.03 -6.95
CA GLU A 227 3.10 4.75 -5.68
C GLU A 227 1.98 5.79 -5.74
N ILE A 228 1.26 6.00 -4.65
CA ILE A 228 0.23 7.04 -4.52
C ILE A 228 0.56 7.88 -3.30
N ASP A 229 0.84 9.15 -3.55
CA ASP A 229 0.90 10.17 -2.51
C ASP A 229 -0.49 10.73 -2.27
N PHE A 230 -0.87 10.85 -1.00
CA PHE A 230 -2.05 11.61 -0.58
C PHE A 230 -1.57 12.86 0.14
N ASP A 231 -2.17 14.00 -0.16
CA ASP A 231 -1.82 15.29 0.46
C ASP A 231 -2.00 15.32 1.99
N ASP A 232 -2.89 14.47 2.53
CA ASP A 232 -3.11 14.28 3.96
C ASP A 232 -2.20 13.22 4.61
N LEU A 233 -1.38 12.52 3.82
CA LEU A 233 -0.42 11.49 4.26
C LEU A 233 0.97 11.67 3.62
N PRO A 234 1.63 12.84 3.80
CA PRO A 234 2.84 13.19 3.04
C PRO A 234 4.05 12.27 3.29
N ASP A 235 4.11 11.60 4.44
CA ASP A 235 5.23 10.72 4.82
C ASP A 235 4.90 9.22 4.70
N ALA A 236 3.73 8.89 4.14
CA ALA A 236 3.24 7.52 4.08
C ALA A 236 2.60 7.23 2.70
N PRO A 237 3.41 7.16 1.63
CA PRO A 237 2.92 6.81 0.32
C PRO A 237 2.34 5.39 0.32
N PHE A 238 1.26 5.20 -0.44
CA PHE A 238 0.71 3.88 -0.71
C PHE A 238 1.44 3.26 -1.89
N ILE A 239 2.08 2.12 -1.68
CA ILE A 239 2.87 1.42 -2.71
C ILE A 239 2.27 0.04 -2.93
N ASP A 240 1.99 -0.30 -4.18
CA ASP A 240 1.45 -1.62 -4.54
C ASP A 240 1.78 -2.00 -6.00
N GLN A 241 1.28 -3.14 -6.44
CA GLN A 241 1.41 -3.65 -7.80
C GLN A 241 0.05 -4.07 -8.39
N LEU A 242 -0.03 -4.00 -9.72
CA LEU A 242 -1.17 -4.46 -10.50
C LEU A 242 -0.85 -5.80 -11.16
N ASP A 243 -1.86 -6.64 -11.28
CA ASP A 243 -1.78 -7.83 -12.11
C ASP A 243 -1.71 -7.43 -13.60
N ASN A 244 -0.99 -8.24 -14.38
CA ASN A 244 -0.90 -8.06 -15.83
C ASN A 244 -2.18 -8.55 -16.54
N THR A 245 -3.26 -7.79 -16.38
CA THR A 245 -4.58 -8.09 -16.94
C THR A 245 -5.24 -6.83 -17.50
N ASN A 246 -6.02 -6.99 -18.56
CA ASN A 246 -6.86 -5.92 -19.12
C ASN A 246 -8.19 -5.75 -18.37
N ARG A 247 -8.42 -6.53 -17.30
CA ARG A 247 -9.58 -6.37 -16.43
C ARG A 247 -9.38 -5.19 -15.49
N ALA A 248 -10.50 -4.56 -15.10
CA ALA A 248 -10.50 -3.56 -14.05
C ALA A 248 -10.03 -4.16 -12.72
N GLN A 249 -9.20 -3.42 -11.99
CA GLN A 249 -8.60 -3.84 -10.73
C GLN A 249 -8.93 -2.83 -9.62
N PRO A 250 -9.70 -3.23 -8.59
CA PRO A 250 -9.93 -2.38 -7.43
C PRO A 250 -8.70 -2.40 -6.52
N ILE A 251 -8.15 -1.23 -6.24
CA ILE A 251 -7.05 -1.00 -5.31
C ILE A 251 -7.68 -0.47 -4.02
N ALA A 252 -7.58 -1.22 -2.93
CA ALA A 252 -8.04 -0.78 -1.62
C ALA A 252 -7.03 0.23 -1.05
N VAL A 253 -7.46 1.47 -0.87
CA VAL A 253 -6.64 2.55 -0.29
C VAL A 253 -7.29 3.04 1.00
N THR A 254 -6.54 3.80 1.78
CA THR A 254 -7.10 4.47 2.97
C THR A 254 -6.47 5.83 3.12
N SER A 255 -7.31 6.86 2.99
CA SER A 255 -6.97 8.22 3.35
C SER A 255 -7.99 8.81 4.32
N PHE A 256 -7.68 9.97 4.89
CA PHE A 256 -8.49 10.59 5.94
C PHE A 256 -9.30 11.78 5.45
N SER A 257 -8.68 12.73 4.75
CA SER A 257 -9.30 13.98 4.31
C SER A 257 -8.55 14.58 3.11
N THR A 258 -8.33 13.76 2.10
CA THR A 258 -7.51 14.08 0.92
C THR A 258 -8.21 15.03 -0.04
N THR A 259 -7.51 16.04 -0.54
CA THR A 259 -7.98 16.89 -1.66
C THR A 259 -7.18 16.69 -2.94
N GLN A 260 -5.97 16.17 -2.85
CA GLN A 260 -5.10 15.89 -3.98
C GLN A 260 -4.38 14.55 -3.80
N ILE A 261 -4.24 13.82 -4.89
CA ILE A 261 -3.32 12.68 -4.96
C ILE A 261 -2.35 12.82 -6.13
N THR A 262 -1.21 12.15 -6.02
CA THR A 262 -0.28 11.94 -7.12
C THR A 262 -0.05 10.45 -7.29
N PHE A 263 -0.50 9.89 -8.41
CA PHE A 263 -0.24 8.50 -8.80
C PHE A 263 1.02 8.44 -9.66
N LYS A 264 2.05 7.73 -9.19
CA LYS A 264 3.35 7.59 -9.88
C LYS A 264 3.57 6.16 -10.32
N VAL A 265 4.02 5.99 -11.55
CA VAL A 265 4.41 4.68 -12.07
C VAL A 265 5.85 4.38 -11.67
N THR A 266 6.06 3.28 -10.95
CA THR A 266 7.40 2.87 -10.48
C THR A 266 7.99 1.74 -11.33
N SER A 267 7.16 0.92 -11.97
CA SER A 267 7.59 -0.10 -12.93
C SER A 267 6.49 -0.49 -13.90
N THR A 268 6.87 -1.08 -15.04
CA THR A 268 5.93 -1.48 -16.10
C THR A 268 6.09 -2.93 -16.54
N TYR A 269 5.01 -3.50 -17.06
CA TYR A 269 5.05 -4.68 -17.92
C TYR A 269 5.34 -4.25 -19.35
N GLU A 270 6.19 -5.01 -20.03
CA GLU A 270 6.58 -4.71 -21.40
C GLU A 270 5.43 -4.88 -22.40
N SER A 271 5.48 -4.07 -23.45
CA SER A 271 4.73 -4.25 -24.69
C SER A 271 5.22 -5.48 -25.48
N LYS A 272 4.32 -6.15 -26.20
CA LYS A 272 4.65 -7.29 -27.07
C LYS A 272 4.04 -7.13 -28.46
N SER A 273 4.69 -7.69 -29.46
CA SER A 273 4.12 -7.75 -30.82
C SER A 273 2.92 -8.69 -30.86
N VAL A 274 1.91 -8.31 -31.66
CA VAL A 274 0.75 -9.15 -31.94
C VAL A 274 0.56 -9.21 -33.46
N GLY A 275 0.45 -10.42 -34.02
CA GLY A 275 0.22 -10.59 -35.46
C GLY A 275 1.29 -9.96 -36.37
N GLY A 276 2.54 -9.87 -35.90
CA GLY A 276 3.63 -9.22 -36.64
C GLY A 276 3.63 -7.69 -36.61
N LYS A 277 2.70 -7.06 -35.88
CA LYS A 277 2.69 -5.61 -35.66
C LYS A 277 3.76 -5.22 -34.65
N THR A 278 4.43 -4.10 -34.88
CA THR A 278 5.44 -3.55 -33.97
C THR A 278 4.79 -3.09 -32.66
N PRO A 279 5.33 -3.47 -31.48
CA PRO A 279 4.82 -3.00 -30.20
C PRO A 279 4.99 -1.47 -30.04
N PHE A 280 4.10 -0.87 -29.27
CA PHE A 280 4.13 0.55 -28.90
C PHE A 280 5.19 0.80 -27.84
N ASN A 281 5.74 2.02 -27.82
CA ASN A 281 6.66 2.45 -26.75
C ASN A 281 5.91 3.13 -25.61
N GLU A 282 4.61 3.32 -25.76
CA GLU A 282 3.77 4.10 -24.88
C GLU A 282 3.23 3.23 -23.74
N LEU A 283 3.18 3.78 -22.53
CA LEU A 283 2.35 3.27 -21.44
C LEU A 283 0.89 3.64 -21.72
N ALA A 284 -0.05 2.73 -21.50
CA ALA A 284 -1.47 3.00 -21.66
C ALA A 284 -2.25 2.77 -20.35
N ILE A 285 -3.19 3.68 -20.06
CA ILE A 285 -4.18 3.55 -18.97
C ILE A 285 -5.53 4.02 -19.51
N ALA A 286 -6.58 3.23 -19.32
CA ALA A 286 -7.90 3.56 -19.83
C ALA A 286 -8.63 4.52 -18.90
N GLU A 287 -8.78 4.17 -17.63
CA GLU A 287 -9.58 4.97 -16.70
C GLU A 287 -9.10 4.80 -15.25
N LEU A 288 -9.27 5.85 -14.46
CA LEU A 288 -9.16 5.84 -13.01
C LEU A 288 -10.48 6.28 -12.37
N GLU A 289 -11.07 5.42 -11.54
CA GLU A 289 -12.26 5.78 -10.77
C GLU A 289 -11.97 5.84 -9.27
N PHE A 290 -12.45 6.88 -8.61
CA PHE A 290 -12.27 7.07 -7.17
C PHE A 290 -13.56 6.79 -6.41
N TRP A 291 -13.44 6.10 -5.29
CA TRP A 291 -14.56 5.76 -4.41
C TRP A 291 -14.20 6.04 -2.96
N GLY A 292 -15.11 6.68 -2.25
CA GLY A 292 -14.89 7.08 -0.86
C GLY A 292 -16.07 7.82 -0.29
N ARG A 293 -15.82 8.63 0.74
CA ARG A 293 -16.85 9.43 1.41
C ARG A 293 -16.33 10.86 1.63
N PRO A 294 -17.20 11.88 1.49
CA PRO A 294 -16.87 13.23 1.92
C PRO A 294 -16.42 13.25 3.37
N THR A 295 -15.40 14.05 3.68
CA THR A 295 -15.06 14.39 5.06
C THR A 295 -15.63 15.76 5.38
N LYS A 296 -16.06 15.93 6.64
CA LYS A 296 -16.71 17.16 7.13
C LYS A 296 -15.67 18.14 7.63
#